data_AF-A0A8C9Q1J6-F1
#
_entry.id   AF-A0A8C9Q1J6-F1
#
_cell.length_a   1.000
_cell.length_b   1.000
_cell.length_c   1.000
_cell.angle_alpha   90.00
_cell.angle_beta   90.00
_cell.angle_gamma   90.00
#
_symmetry.space_group_name_H-M   'P 1'
#
loop_
_entity.id
_entity.type
_entity.pdbx_description
1 polymer ?
#
loop_
_entity_poly.entity_id
_entity_poly.type
_entity_poly.pdbx_seq_one_letter_code
_entity_poly.pdbx_strand_id
1 'polypeptide(L)'
;ETSICSGGRGAVEDEEDLPELSDSGDEAAWEDEDVAELPHDKQQTPCLFCNRLFTSAEETFAHCKLEHQFNIDSMVHKHGLEFYGYIKLINFIRLKNPTVEYMNSIYNPVPWEKEEYLKPVLEDDLLLQFGKMNILYLL
;
A
#
# COMPACT_ATOMS: atom_id res chain seq x y z
N GLU A 1 22.90 29.07 62.60
CA GLU A 1 21.89 28.26 63.29
C GLU A 1 20.81 29.20 63.81
N THR A 2 19.55 28.91 63.50
CA THR A 2 18.24 29.54 63.86
C THR A 2 17.42 29.51 62.57
N SER A 3 16.21 28.96 62.47
CA SER A 3 15.19 28.69 63.48
C SER A 3 14.21 27.69 62.84
N ILE A 4 13.84 26.61 63.53
CA ILE A 4 12.73 25.73 63.11
C ILE A 4 11.75 25.69 64.27
N CYS A 5 10.61 26.35 64.10
CA CYS A 5 9.48 26.26 65.00
C CYS A 5 8.65 25.01 64.65
N SER A 6 8.46 24.18 65.67
CA SER A 6 7.60 23.00 65.68
C SER A 6 6.15 23.42 65.92
N GLY A 7 5.19 22.72 65.31
CA GLY A 7 3.77 22.83 65.64
C GLY A 7 3.01 21.65 65.05
N GLY A 8 2.55 20.74 65.91
CA GLY A 8 2.02 19.44 65.48
C GLY A 8 0.52 19.25 65.68
N ARG A 9 0.12 18.03 65.30
CA ARG A 9 -1.05 17.22 65.70
C ARG A 9 -2.44 17.60 65.16
N GLY A 10 -3.04 16.59 64.52
CA GLY A 10 -4.48 16.43 64.36
C GLY A 10 -4.79 15.35 63.35
N ALA A 11 -4.91 14.10 63.80
CA ALA A 11 -5.45 13.00 63.01
C ALA A 11 -6.95 12.94 63.25
N VAL A 12 -7.75 12.85 62.19
CA VAL A 12 -9.02 12.13 62.16
C VAL A 12 -9.36 11.84 60.70
N GLU A 13 -9.60 10.56 60.46
CA GLU A 13 -10.14 9.95 59.26
C GLU A 13 -11.63 10.34 59.14
N ASP A 14 -12.08 10.70 57.94
CA ASP A 14 -13.45 10.46 57.51
C ASP A 14 -13.43 10.24 56.00
N GLU A 15 -13.77 9.00 55.65
CA GLU A 15 -14.07 8.48 54.32
C GLU A 15 -15.37 9.12 53.79
N GLU A 16 -15.70 8.80 52.54
CA GLU A 16 -17.01 8.99 51.90
C GLU A 16 -17.30 10.38 51.29
N ASP A 17 -16.87 10.60 50.04
CA ASP A 17 -17.80 10.92 48.94
C ASP A 17 -17.08 10.80 47.58
N LEU A 18 -16.91 9.56 47.12
CA LEU A 18 -16.50 9.28 45.75
C LEU A 18 -17.72 9.55 44.85
N PRO A 19 -17.68 10.50 43.91
CA PRO A 19 -18.78 10.66 42.97
C PRO A 19 -18.89 9.39 42.12
N GLU A 20 -20.02 8.69 42.24
CA GLU A 20 -20.41 7.57 41.38
C GLU A 20 -20.35 8.03 39.92
N LEU A 21 -19.40 7.49 39.16
CA LEU A 21 -19.36 7.60 37.72
C LEU A 21 -20.57 6.84 37.18
N SER A 22 -21.67 7.55 36.98
CA SER A 22 -22.86 7.07 36.29
C SER A 22 -22.48 6.72 34.84
N ASP A 23 -22.15 5.46 34.63
CA ASP A 23 -22.04 4.80 33.33
C ASP A 23 -23.45 4.70 32.72
N SER A 24 -23.92 5.82 32.18
CA SER A 24 -25.08 5.81 31.29
C SER A 24 -24.59 5.24 29.96
N GLY A 25 -24.56 3.92 29.88
CA GLY A 25 -24.38 3.19 28.62
C GLY A 25 -25.47 3.58 27.64
N ASP A 26 -25.20 4.59 26.82
CA ASP A 26 -25.79 4.70 25.50
C ASP A 26 -25.01 3.74 24.60
N GLU A 27 -25.33 2.46 24.75
CA GLU A 27 -25.12 1.47 23.72
C GLU A 27 -25.95 1.91 22.52
N ALA A 28 -25.42 2.88 21.76
CA ALA A 28 -25.76 3.10 20.38
C ALA A 28 -25.40 1.79 19.70
N ALA A 29 -26.39 0.87 19.73
CA ALA A 29 -26.50 -0.21 18.80
C ALA A 29 -26.28 0.44 17.45
N TRP A 30 -25.09 0.26 16.89
CA TRP A 30 -24.82 0.51 15.51
C TRP A 30 -25.83 -0.39 14.81
N GLU A 31 -26.98 0.18 14.46
CA GLU A 31 -27.91 -0.45 13.57
C GLU A 31 -27.04 -0.83 12.38
N ASP A 32 -26.88 -2.15 12.18
CA ASP A 32 -26.47 -2.74 10.91
C ASP A 32 -27.57 -2.32 9.91
N GLU A 33 -27.57 -1.03 9.59
CA GLU A 33 -28.22 -0.50 8.42
C GLU A 33 -27.41 -1.12 7.30
N ASP A 34 -28.00 -2.15 6.71
CA ASP A 34 -27.53 -2.82 5.51
C ASP A 34 -26.99 -1.74 4.55
N VAL A 35 -25.69 -1.45 4.65
CA VAL A 35 -24.96 -0.64 3.68
C VAL A 35 -24.89 -1.57 2.50
N ALA A 36 -25.99 -1.58 1.74
CA ALA A 36 -26.11 -2.20 0.45
C ALA A 36 -24.81 -1.92 -0.27
N GLU A 37 -24.01 -2.97 -0.43
CA GLU A 37 -22.63 -2.93 -0.93
C GLU A 37 -22.52 -1.81 -1.96
N LEU A 38 -22.09 -0.62 -1.49
CA LEU A 38 -21.73 0.45 -2.39
C LEU A 38 -20.70 -0.23 -3.27
N PRO A 39 -20.87 -0.27 -4.61
CA PRO A 39 -19.95 -0.97 -5.46
C PRO A 39 -18.58 -0.37 -5.15
N HIS A 40 -17.77 -1.07 -4.35
CA HIS A 40 -16.38 -0.71 -4.14
C HIS A 40 -15.89 -0.58 -5.57
N ASP A 41 -15.53 0.64 -5.97
CA ASP A 41 -15.02 0.90 -7.30
C ASP A 41 -13.99 -0.19 -7.57
N LYS A 42 -14.35 -1.14 -8.44
CA LYS A 42 -13.57 -2.38 -8.57
C LYS A 42 -12.19 -1.94 -8.95
N GLN A 43 -11.21 -2.15 -8.08
CA GLN A 43 -9.85 -1.63 -8.25
C GLN A 43 -9.37 -1.92 -9.67
N GLN A 44 -8.88 -0.90 -10.37
CA GLN A 44 -8.41 -1.02 -11.75
C GLN A 44 -6.99 -0.51 -11.88
N THR A 45 -6.25 -1.02 -12.86
CA THR A 45 -4.93 -0.50 -13.24
C THR A 45 -4.88 -0.23 -14.74
N PRO A 46 -4.21 0.84 -15.19
CA PRO A 46 -4.01 1.08 -16.61
C PRO A 46 -3.00 0.11 -17.23
N CYS A 47 -3.08 -0.08 -18.55
CA CYS A 47 -2.00 -0.67 -19.33
C CYS A 47 -0.70 0.13 -19.17
N LEU A 48 0.44 -0.56 -19.30
CA LEU A 48 1.77 0.05 -19.27
C LEU A 48 2.04 1.01 -20.45
N PHE A 49 1.35 0.83 -21.59
CA PHE A 49 1.65 1.55 -22.84
C PHE A 49 0.44 2.29 -23.44
N CYS A 50 -0.74 2.16 -22.86
CA CYS A 50 -1.94 2.86 -23.32
C CYS A 50 -2.92 3.15 -22.17
N ASN A 51 -4.02 3.84 -22.47
CA ASN A 51 -4.99 4.30 -21.46
C ASN A 51 -6.10 3.28 -21.13
N ARG A 52 -5.99 2.02 -21.59
CA ARG A 52 -6.99 0.99 -21.26
C ARG A 52 -6.83 0.57 -19.80
N LEU A 53 -7.95 0.43 -19.09
CA LEU A 53 -8.02 0.00 -17.70
C LEU A 53 -8.46 -1.47 -17.61
N PHE A 54 -7.94 -2.18 -16.61
CA PHE A 54 -8.22 -3.60 -16.38
C PHE A 54 -8.45 -3.85 -14.90
N THR A 55 -9.22 -4.90 -14.59
CA THR A 55 -9.57 -5.29 -13.22
C THR A 55 -8.57 -6.25 -12.57
N SER A 56 -7.56 -6.69 -13.31
CA SER A 56 -6.47 -7.52 -12.79
C SER A 56 -5.14 -7.26 -13.48
N ALA A 57 -4.05 -7.66 -12.83
CA ALA A 57 -2.72 -7.56 -13.40
C ALA A 57 -2.54 -8.53 -14.58
N GLU A 58 -3.10 -9.73 -14.45
CA GLU A 58 -3.09 -10.78 -15.47
C GLU A 58 -3.77 -10.32 -16.76
N GLU A 59 -4.95 -9.70 -16.67
CA GLU A 59 -5.64 -9.10 -17.82
C GLU A 59 -4.78 -8.02 -18.47
N THR A 60 -4.17 -7.16 -17.65
CA THR A 60 -3.28 -6.09 -18.12
C THR A 60 -2.07 -6.66 -18.87
N PHE A 61 -1.41 -7.69 -18.34
CA PHE A 61 -0.26 -8.31 -18.96
C PHE A 61 -0.62 -9.11 -20.23
N ALA A 62 -1.78 -9.78 -20.23
CA ALA A 62 -2.30 -10.42 -21.43
C ALA A 62 -2.52 -9.38 -22.54
N HIS A 63 -3.11 -8.23 -22.21
CA HIS A 63 -3.28 -7.11 -23.13
C HIS A 63 -1.94 -6.55 -23.64
N CYS A 64 -0.97 -6.30 -22.75
CA CYS A 64 0.38 -5.86 -23.14
C CYS A 64 1.04 -6.84 -24.12
N LYS A 65 0.85 -8.14 -23.93
CA LYS A 65 1.41 -9.17 -24.80
C LYS A 65 0.74 -9.20 -26.18
N LEU A 66 -0.59 -9.11 -26.23
CA LEU A 66 -1.35 -9.23 -27.47
C LEU A 66 -1.26 -7.96 -28.32
N GLU A 67 -1.51 -6.80 -27.72
CA GLU A 67 -1.67 -5.53 -28.45
C GLU A 67 -0.35 -4.77 -28.58
N HIS A 68 0.54 -4.91 -27.58
CA HIS A 68 1.81 -4.18 -27.53
C HIS A 68 3.03 -5.08 -27.75
N GLN A 69 2.85 -6.40 -27.95
CA GLN A 69 3.94 -7.37 -28.11
C GLN A 69 5.02 -7.24 -27.01
N PHE A 70 4.60 -6.84 -25.82
CA PHE A 70 5.45 -6.70 -24.64
C PHE A 70 5.11 -7.80 -23.64
N ASN A 71 6.10 -8.63 -23.31
CA ASN A 71 5.94 -9.71 -22.35
C ASN A 71 6.73 -9.40 -21.07
N ILE A 72 6.02 -9.14 -19.98
CA ILE A 72 6.62 -8.80 -18.68
C ILE A 72 7.46 -9.96 -18.13
N ASP A 73 7.02 -11.21 -18.29
CA ASP A 73 7.75 -12.39 -17.80
C ASP A 73 9.09 -12.51 -18.51
N SER A 74 9.11 -12.27 -19.83
CA SER A 74 10.35 -12.27 -20.62
C SER A 74 11.31 -11.18 -20.15
N MET A 75 10.81 -9.99 -19.78
CA MET A 75 11.64 -8.91 -19.23
C MET A 75 12.22 -9.27 -17.86
N VAL A 76 11.41 -9.84 -16.97
CA VAL A 76 11.83 -10.32 -15.65
C VAL A 76 12.93 -11.36 -15.78
N HIS A 77 12.73 -12.38 -16.61
CA HIS A 77 13.72 -13.43 -16.83
C HIS A 77 14.99 -12.93 -17.53
N LYS A 78 14.85 -12.12 -18.59
CA LYS A 78 15.98 -11.58 -19.37
C LYS A 78 16.94 -10.77 -18.50
N HIS A 79 16.42 -10.02 -17.54
CA HIS A 79 17.22 -9.13 -16.69
C HIS A 79 17.42 -9.67 -15.27
N GLY A 80 16.96 -10.89 -14.97
CA GLY A 80 17.11 -11.51 -13.65
C GLY A 80 16.47 -10.66 -12.54
N LEU A 81 15.29 -10.09 -12.80
CA LEU A 81 14.67 -9.16 -11.87
C LEU A 81 14.07 -9.90 -10.68
N GLU A 82 14.61 -9.62 -9.50
CA GLU A 82 13.97 -9.96 -8.23
C GLU A 82 12.86 -8.94 -7.90
N PHE A 83 12.19 -9.10 -6.76
CA PHE A 83 11.04 -8.27 -6.34
C PHE A 83 11.21 -6.78 -6.60
N TYR A 84 12.26 -6.19 -6.01
CA TYR A 84 12.48 -4.76 -6.11
C TYR A 84 12.88 -4.35 -7.53
N GLY A 85 13.57 -5.21 -8.28
CA GLY A 85 13.85 -5.00 -9.70
C GLY A 85 12.57 -4.93 -10.54
N TYR A 86 11.60 -5.81 -10.25
CA TYR A 86 10.28 -5.80 -10.88
C TYR A 86 9.51 -4.50 -10.56
N ILE A 87 9.48 -4.10 -9.28
CA ILE A 87 8.81 -2.85 -8.87
C ILE A 87 9.43 -1.64 -9.61
N LYS A 88 10.76 -1.57 -9.67
CA LYS A 88 11.47 -0.50 -10.39
C LYS A 88 11.16 -0.51 -11.88
N LEU A 89 11.09 -1.68 -12.52
CA LEU A 89 10.72 -1.81 -13.93
C LEU A 89 9.32 -1.25 -14.20
N ILE A 90 8.32 -1.68 -13.42
CA ILE A 90 6.93 -1.22 -13.60
C ILE A 90 6.87 0.31 -13.42
N ASN A 91 7.41 0.83 -12.32
CA ASN A 91 7.41 2.27 -12.04
C ASN A 91 8.20 3.07 -13.09
N PHE A 92 9.28 2.53 -13.64
CA PHE A 92 10.00 3.15 -14.73
C PHE A 92 9.11 3.33 -15.97
N ILE A 93 8.40 2.28 -16.38
CA ILE A 93 7.51 2.35 -17.55
C ILE A 93 6.38 3.36 -17.29
N ARG A 94 5.78 3.33 -16.10
CA ARG A 94 4.74 4.29 -15.68
C ARG A 94 5.24 5.74 -15.72
N LEU A 95 6.43 5.99 -15.19
CA LEU A 95 6.96 7.35 -15.01
C LEU A 95 7.59 7.94 -16.28
N LYS A 96 8.22 7.10 -17.11
CA LYS A 96 8.94 7.55 -18.31
C LYS A 96 8.17 7.36 -19.60
N ASN A 97 7.10 6.59 -19.57
CA ASN A 97 6.27 6.24 -20.73
C ASN A 97 7.11 5.88 -21.98
N PRO A 98 8.08 4.95 -21.85
CA PRO A 98 8.91 4.55 -22.98
C PRO A 98 8.08 3.85 -24.06
N THR A 99 8.61 3.82 -25.28
CA THR A 99 8.02 3.00 -26.33
C THR A 99 8.29 1.51 -26.09
N VAL A 100 7.42 0.66 -26.65
CA VAL A 100 7.60 -0.79 -26.61
C VAL A 100 8.93 -1.20 -27.25
N GLU A 101 9.27 -0.59 -28.39
CA GLU A 101 10.51 -0.89 -29.13
C GLU A 101 11.73 -0.59 -28.26
N TYR A 102 11.71 0.54 -27.54
CA TYR A 102 12.75 0.87 -26.58
C TYR A 102 12.84 -0.23 -25.54
N MET A 103 11.74 -0.57 -24.87
CA MET A 103 11.72 -1.60 -23.81
C MET A 103 12.28 -2.94 -24.26
N ASN A 104 11.89 -3.42 -25.45
CA ASN A 104 12.35 -4.70 -25.98
C ASN A 104 13.84 -4.69 -26.38
N SER A 105 14.39 -3.52 -26.71
CA SER A 105 15.79 -3.33 -27.11
C SER A 105 16.78 -3.15 -25.95
N ILE A 106 16.30 -3.04 -24.69
CA ILE A 106 17.15 -2.76 -23.54
C ILE A 106 18.12 -3.92 -23.26
N TYR A 107 19.36 -3.54 -22.93
CA TYR A 107 20.40 -4.39 -22.38
C TYR A 107 21.04 -3.68 -21.18
N ASN A 108 22.02 -4.31 -20.54
CA ASN A 108 22.72 -3.71 -19.41
C ASN A 108 23.59 -2.51 -19.86
N PRO A 109 23.65 -1.44 -19.06
CA PRO A 109 22.93 -1.22 -17.80
C PRO A 109 21.45 -0.88 -18.03
N VAL A 110 20.57 -1.40 -17.19
CA VAL A 110 19.14 -1.13 -17.28
C VAL A 110 18.80 0.29 -16.79
N PRO A 111 17.80 0.97 -17.37
CA PRO A 111 17.50 2.37 -17.05
C PRO A 111 16.75 2.55 -15.71
N TRP A 112 16.27 1.47 -15.10
CA TRP A 112 15.48 1.49 -13.86
C TRP A 112 16.27 1.13 -12.60
N GLU A 113 17.59 1.32 -12.57
CA GLU A 113 18.41 0.98 -11.38
C GLU A 113 18.20 1.94 -10.19
N LYS A 114 17.78 3.18 -10.45
CA LYS A 114 17.69 4.24 -9.43
C LYS A 114 16.63 3.93 -8.38
N GLU A 115 16.92 4.33 -7.14
CA GLU A 115 16.00 4.16 -6.00
C GLU A 115 14.69 4.94 -6.14
N GLU A 116 14.67 6.01 -6.95
CA GLU A 116 13.45 6.78 -7.23
C GLU A 116 12.31 5.91 -7.77
N TYR A 117 12.64 4.83 -8.49
CA TYR A 117 11.66 3.90 -9.06
C TYR A 117 11.11 2.88 -8.04
N LEU A 118 11.55 2.89 -6.78
CA LEU A 118 10.91 2.12 -5.72
C LEU A 118 9.62 2.77 -5.23
N LYS A 119 9.42 4.06 -5.52
CA LYS A 119 8.21 4.79 -5.13
C LYS A 119 7.09 4.47 -6.14
N PRO A 120 5.93 3.96 -5.69
CA PRO A 120 4.78 3.75 -6.56
C PRO A 120 4.41 5.03 -7.32
N VAL A 121 4.27 4.91 -8.64
CA VAL A 121 3.80 6.03 -9.48
C VAL A 121 2.28 6.17 -9.41
N LEU A 122 1.58 5.05 -9.22
CA LEU A 122 0.13 4.99 -9.06
C LEU A 122 -0.18 4.44 -7.67
N GLU A 123 -1.20 5.02 -7.04
CA GLU A 123 -1.81 4.48 -5.82
C GLU A 123 -2.56 3.18 -6.18
N ASP A 124 -2.49 2.19 -5.28
CA ASP A 124 -3.14 0.89 -5.46
C ASP A 124 -2.88 0.20 -6.82
N ASP A 125 -1.68 0.35 -7.38
CA ASP A 125 -1.34 -0.29 -8.65
C ASP A 125 -1.37 -1.82 -8.52
N LEU A 126 -2.38 -2.44 -9.14
CA LEU A 126 -2.54 -3.90 -9.19
C LEU A 126 -1.28 -4.60 -9.74
N LEU A 127 -0.51 -3.96 -10.62
CA LEU A 127 0.73 -4.55 -11.15
C LEU A 127 1.80 -4.67 -10.07
N LEU A 128 1.92 -3.68 -9.18
CA LEU A 128 2.86 -3.74 -8.05
C LEU A 128 2.40 -4.73 -6.98
N GLN A 129 1.08 -4.86 -6.78
CA GLN A 129 0.50 -5.85 -5.87
C GLN A 129 0.71 -7.29 -6.37
N PHE A 130 0.60 -7.52 -7.69
CA PHE A 130 0.89 -8.83 -8.30
C PHE A 130 2.32 -9.32 -8.02
N GLY A 131 3.31 -8.42 -8.10
CA GLY A 131 4.69 -8.74 -7.75
C GLY A 131 4.87 -9.17 -6.29
N LYS A 132 4.08 -8.59 -5.36
CA LYS A 132 4.09 -8.97 -3.94
C LYS A 132 3.47 -10.36 -3.73
N MET A 133 2.34 -10.63 -4.38
CA MET A 133 1.62 -11.90 -4.22
C MET A 133 2.45 -13.09 -4.71
N ASN A 134 3.13 -12.98 -5.85
CA ASN A 134 3.94 -14.09 -6.39
C ASN A 134 5.11 -14.52 -5.48
N ILE A 135 5.59 -13.65 -4.60
CA ILE A 135 6.68 -13.98 -3.66
C ILE A 135 6.12 -14.62 -2.40
N LEU A 136 4.93 -14.22 -1.97
CA LEU A 136 4.27 -14.79 -0.81
C LEU A 136 3.86 -16.26 -1.03
N TYR A 137 3.64 -16.68 -2.28
CA TYR A 137 3.35 -18.07 -2.63
C TYR A 137 4.60 -18.95 -2.88
N LEU A 138 5.82 -18.38 -2.78
CA LEU A 138 7.09 -19.08 -2.97
C LEU A 138 7.92 -19.19 -1.67
N LEU A 139 7.34 -18.81 -0.53
CA LEU A 139 7.89 -18.98 0.83
C LEU A 139 6.97 -19.86 1.66
#